data_AF-A0A8K0N0T6-F1
#
_entry.id   AF-A0A8K0N0T6-F1
#
_cell.length_a   1.000
_cell.length_b   1.000
_cell.length_c   1.000
_cell.angle_alpha   90.00
_cell.angle_beta   90.00
_cell.angle_gamma   90.00
#
_symmetry.space_group_name_H-M   'P 1'
#
loop_
_entity.id
_entity.type
_entity.pdbx_description
1 polymer ?
#
loop_
_entity_poly.entity_id
_entity_poly.type
_entity_poly.pdbx_seq_one_letter_code
_entity_poly.pdbx_strand_id
1 'polypeptide(L)'
;MEEEINSNRLSYSMNGPRELWPSVSNYVLQISSSKDSDSPAVFLYFLDSGGGSYPEVISSAQAKWFQKQSQAINPDARIHEIIFWHIPSTAYKKIAPIPIFGIHKPCVGSINKERVASQEHEWGMMDILVHRPSVMAVFVGHNHGLDWCCPYKSLWLCFARHTGYGGYGDWPRGARIIQMTEQPFTLKSWIRMEDGSEHSEVILSSESCCSR
;
A
#
# COMPACT_ATOMS: atom_id res chain seq x y z
N MET A 1 -14.93 -1.08 17.70
CA MET A 1 -13.68 -0.50 17.17
C MET A 1 -13.08 0.53 18.12
N GLU A 2 -13.81 1.55 18.59
CA GLU A 2 -13.25 2.54 19.54
C GLU A 2 -12.70 1.91 20.83
N GLU A 3 -13.43 0.97 21.44
CA GLU A 3 -12.95 0.26 22.64
C GLU A 3 -11.68 -0.57 22.36
N GLU A 4 -11.61 -1.26 21.22
CA GLU A 4 -10.43 -2.06 20.85
C GLU A 4 -9.21 -1.19 20.56
N ILE A 5 -9.37 -0.07 19.84
CA ILE A 5 -8.29 0.90 19.59
C ILE A 5 -7.79 1.48 20.92
N ASN A 6 -8.70 1.91 21.79
CA ASN A 6 -8.35 2.50 23.09
C ASN A 6 -7.71 1.49 24.05
N SER A 7 -8.04 0.20 23.94
CA SER A 7 -7.46 -0.86 24.77
C SER A 7 -6.04 -1.26 24.34
N ASN A 8 -5.67 -1.02 23.09
CA ASN A 8 -4.38 -1.42 22.53
C ASN A 8 -3.41 -0.24 22.44
N ARG A 9 -2.68 0.03 23.54
CA ARG A 9 -1.76 1.17 23.67
C ARG A 9 -0.64 1.26 22.62
N LEU A 10 -0.34 0.16 21.92
CA LEU A 10 0.66 0.10 20.86
C LEU A 10 0.05 0.20 19.44
N SER A 11 -1.28 0.28 19.35
CA SER A 11 -1.97 0.46 18.08
C SER A 11 -1.94 1.94 17.68
N TYR A 12 -1.60 2.18 16.41
CA TYR A 12 -1.68 3.49 15.77
C TYR A 12 -2.89 3.58 14.82
N SER A 13 -3.84 2.64 14.90
CA SER A 13 -5.08 2.71 14.12
C SER A 13 -5.94 3.88 14.59
N MET A 14 -6.47 4.64 13.64
CA MET A 14 -7.28 5.81 13.92
C MET A 14 -8.58 5.81 13.12
N ASN A 15 -9.64 6.36 13.70
CA ASN A 15 -10.81 6.74 12.93
C ASN A 15 -10.45 7.89 11.98
N GLY A 16 -11.03 7.86 10.78
CA GLY A 16 -10.91 8.95 9.83
C GLY A 16 -11.91 10.07 10.08
N PRO A 17 -11.84 11.14 9.26
CA PRO A 17 -12.84 12.21 9.28
C PRO A 17 -14.26 11.68 9.07
N ARG A 18 -15.21 12.17 9.87
CA ARG A 18 -16.61 11.69 9.86
C ARG A 18 -17.31 11.90 8.52
N GLU A 19 -16.90 12.92 7.77
CA GLU A 19 -17.40 13.23 6.44
C GLU A 19 -17.03 12.17 5.37
N LEU A 20 -16.15 11.22 5.69
CA LEU A 20 -15.79 10.11 4.80
C LEU A 20 -16.65 8.86 5.00
N TRP A 21 -17.64 8.90 5.90
CA TRP A 21 -18.59 7.80 6.07
C TRP A 21 -19.22 7.39 4.72
N PRO A 22 -19.36 6.08 4.42
CA PRO A 22 -19.25 4.92 5.31
C PRO A 22 -17.84 4.40 5.57
N SER A 23 -16.80 5.02 5.01
CA SER A 23 -15.42 4.64 5.26
C SER A 23 -14.98 5.07 6.68
N VAL A 24 -14.50 4.13 7.48
CA VAL A 24 -14.28 4.33 8.93
C VAL A 24 -12.85 4.78 9.23
N SER A 25 -11.85 4.08 8.69
CA SER A 25 -10.44 4.35 9.01
C SER A 25 -9.70 5.00 7.83
N ASN A 26 -9.49 6.31 7.91
CA ASN A 26 -8.72 7.06 6.92
C ASN A 26 -7.80 8.05 7.64
N TYR A 27 -6.51 7.77 7.66
CA TYR A 27 -5.57 8.56 8.46
C TYR A 27 -4.17 8.57 7.84
N VAL A 28 -3.37 9.53 8.29
CA VAL A 28 -1.96 9.64 7.94
C VAL A 28 -1.13 9.55 9.21
N LEU A 29 -0.09 8.71 9.17
CA LEU A 29 0.93 8.67 10.21
C LEU A 29 2.18 9.38 9.71
N GLN A 30 2.65 10.35 10.49
CA GLN A 30 3.96 10.93 10.32
C GLN A 30 4.98 10.09 11.08
N ILE A 31 5.99 9.59 10.37
CA ILE A 31 7.19 9.05 11.02
C ILE A 31 8.20 10.19 11.09
N SER A 32 8.61 10.54 12.30
CA SER A 32 9.60 11.60 12.53
C SER A 32 11.01 11.18 12.14
N SER A 33 11.84 12.17 11.82
CA SER A 33 13.27 11.99 11.57
C SER A 33 13.99 11.44 12.80
N SER A 34 15.01 10.62 12.56
CA SER A 34 15.90 10.14 13.62
C SER A 34 16.76 11.27 14.23
N LYS A 35 16.88 12.41 13.54
CA LYS A 35 17.68 13.57 13.97
C LYS A 35 16.83 14.67 14.60
N ASP A 36 15.55 14.76 14.24
CA ASP A 36 14.62 15.78 14.71
C ASP A 36 13.21 15.21 14.80
N SER A 37 12.67 15.10 16.02
CA SER A 37 11.33 14.54 16.26
C SER A 37 10.22 15.39 15.65
N ASP A 38 10.46 16.67 15.39
CA ASP A 38 9.47 17.60 14.84
C ASP A 38 9.44 17.57 13.31
N SER A 39 10.49 17.03 12.68
CA SER A 39 10.61 16.93 11.23
C SER A 39 10.08 15.59 10.70
N PRO A 40 9.23 15.56 9.66
CA PRO A 40 8.75 14.32 9.03
C PRO A 40 9.85 13.67 8.17
N ALA A 41 10.08 12.37 8.36
CA ALA A 41 10.93 11.54 7.48
C ALA A 41 10.13 10.84 6.38
N VAL A 42 8.90 10.40 6.67
CA VAL A 42 8.00 9.74 5.72
C VAL A 42 6.56 9.86 6.22
N PHE A 43 5.60 9.91 5.29
CA PHE A 43 4.18 9.84 5.62
C PHE A 43 3.58 8.51 5.15
N LEU A 44 2.83 7.85 6.04
CA LEU A 44 2.10 6.62 5.73
C LEU A 44 0.61 6.94 5.70
N TYR A 45 -0.03 6.73 4.55
CA TYR A 45 -1.48 6.93 4.39
C TYR A 45 -2.19 5.59 4.45
N PHE A 46 -3.22 5.51 5.29
CA PHE A 46 -4.08 4.35 5.43
C PHE A 46 -5.48 4.75 5.01
N LEU A 47 -6.04 4.05 4.01
CA LEU A 47 -7.37 4.30 3.48
C LEU A 47 -8.22 3.03 3.57
N ASP A 48 -9.47 3.21 3.97
CA ASP A 48 -10.43 2.12 4.06
C ASP A 48 -11.15 1.94 2.71
N SER A 49 -10.85 0.81 2.06
CA SER A 49 -11.39 0.43 0.76
C SER A 49 -12.78 -0.23 0.82
N GLY A 50 -13.42 -0.27 1.99
CA GLY A 50 -14.70 -0.94 2.20
C GLY A 50 -14.59 -2.47 2.23
N GLY A 51 -15.70 -3.14 1.97
CA GLY A 51 -15.84 -4.60 2.08
C GLY A 51 -17.09 -5.04 2.84
N GLY A 52 -17.42 -6.32 2.73
CA GLY A 52 -18.59 -6.90 3.37
C GLY A 52 -19.89 -6.35 2.78
N SER A 53 -20.69 -5.63 3.58
CA SER A 53 -21.92 -4.97 3.12
C SER A 53 -21.69 -3.57 2.54
N TYR A 54 -20.47 -3.05 2.58
CA TYR A 54 -20.11 -1.73 2.07
C TYR A 54 -19.44 -1.83 0.69
N PRO A 55 -19.58 -0.81 -0.16
CA PRO A 55 -18.93 -0.79 -1.48
C PRO A 55 -17.42 -1.00 -1.40
N GLU A 56 -16.88 -1.87 -2.25
CA GLU A 56 -15.45 -2.18 -2.33
C GLU A 56 -14.70 -1.17 -3.21
N VAL A 57 -14.58 0.07 -2.74
CA VAL A 57 -13.98 1.18 -3.48
C VAL A 57 -13.23 2.15 -2.57
N ILE A 58 -12.20 2.80 -3.14
CA ILE A 58 -11.75 4.10 -2.64
C ILE A 58 -12.60 5.19 -3.28
N SER A 59 -13.39 5.87 -2.47
CA SER A 59 -14.36 6.86 -2.95
C SER A 59 -13.71 8.16 -3.45
N SER A 60 -14.46 8.93 -4.25
CA SER A 60 -14.03 10.28 -4.67
C SER A 60 -13.88 11.25 -3.48
N ALA A 61 -14.60 11.02 -2.37
CA ALA A 61 -14.46 11.80 -1.15
C ALA A 61 -13.09 11.53 -0.47
N GLN A 62 -12.69 10.26 -0.36
CA GLN A 62 -11.37 9.88 0.13
C GLN A 62 -10.25 10.38 -0.78
N ALA A 63 -10.44 10.33 -2.11
CA ALA A 63 -9.50 10.90 -3.08
C ALA A 63 -9.27 12.41 -2.88
N LYS A 64 -10.37 13.18 -2.72
CA LYS A 64 -10.30 14.62 -2.41
C LYS A 64 -9.67 14.89 -1.04
N TRP A 65 -9.98 14.06 -0.04
CA TRP A 65 -9.39 14.17 1.29
C TRP A 65 -7.87 13.96 1.23
N PHE A 66 -7.40 12.88 0.57
CA PHE A 66 -5.98 12.63 0.38
C PHE A 66 -5.29 13.81 -0.29
N GLN A 67 -5.87 14.34 -1.38
CA GLN A 67 -5.30 15.49 -2.08
C GLN A 67 -5.16 16.72 -1.17
N LYS A 68 -6.20 17.07 -0.41
CA LYS A 68 -6.16 18.19 0.54
C LYS A 68 -5.16 17.96 1.67
N GLN A 69 -5.19 16.78 2.27
CA GLN A 69 -4.35 16.42 3.41
C GLN A 69 -2.87 16.43 3.03
N SER A 70 -2.53 15.81 1.90
CA SER A 70 -1.16 15.72 1.40
C SER A 70 -0.61 17.09 0.96
N GLN A 71 -1.44 17.95 0.35
CA GLN A 71 -1.06 19.34 0.07
C GLN A 71 -0.84 20.18 1.34
N ALA A 72 -1.61 19.94 2.40
CA ALA A 72 -1.49 20.68 3.64
C ALA A 72 -0.20 20.33 4.42
N ILE A 73 0.16 19.05 4.49
CA ILE A 73 1.28 18.57 5.32
C ILE A 73 2.59 18.37 4.54
N ASN A 74 2.52 18.24 3.21
CA ASN A 74 3.66 18.02 2.33
C ASN A 74 3.42 18.76 0.99
N PRO A 75 3.30 20.11 1.00
CA PRO A 75 2.88 20.91 -0.14
C PRO A 75 3.79 20.75 -1.36
N ASP A 76 5.09 20.64 -1.13
CA ASP A 76 6.11 20.53 -2.19
C ASP A 76 6.37 19.08 -2.63
N ALA A 77 5.65 18.09 -2.07
CA ALA A 77 5.85 16.67 -2.33
C ALA A 77 7.33 16.23 -2.18
N ARG A 78 8.03 16.79 -1.18
CA ARG A 78 9.47 16.52 -0.93
C ARG A 78 9.71 15.34 -0.01
N ILE A 79 8.77 15.07 0.90
CA ILE A 79 8.84 13.93 1.82
C ILE A 79 8.16 12.74 1.16
N HIS A 80 8.77 11.57 1.23
CA HIS A 80 8.23 10.36 0.62
C HIS A 80 6.93 9.91 1.30
N GLU A 81 6.05 9.29 0.51
CA GLU A 81 4.71 8.88 0.91
C GLU A 81 4.46 7.43 0.48
N ILE A 82 3.91 6.65 1.41
CA ILE A 82 3.58 5.23 1.19
C ILE A 82 2.11 5.05 1.52
N ILE A 83 1.39 4.37 0.63
CA ILE A 83 -0.06 4.25 0.70
C ILE A 83 -0.46 2.81 0.99
N PHE A 84 -1.44 2.63 1.86
CA PHE A 84 -2.00 1.34 2.24
C PHE A 84 -3.52 1.38 2.13
N TRP A 85 -4.08 0.36 1.50
CA TRP A 85 -5.50 0.01 1.60
C TRP A 85 -5.66 -1.49 1.32
N HIS A 86 -6.80 -2.09 1.64
CA HIS A 86 -6.92 -3.55 1.57
C HIS A 86 -7.19 -4.09 0.16
N ILE A 87 -8.25 -3.61 -0.50
CA ILE A 87 -8.74 -4.15 -1.78
C ILE A 87 -8.00 -3.49 -2.96
N PRO A 88 -7.35 -4.24 -3.86
CA PRO A 88 -6.53 -3.68 -4.94
C PRO A 88 -7.36 -2.82 -5.89
N SER A 89 -6.82 -1.68 -6.32
CA SER A 89 -7.50 -0.86 -7.35
C SER A 89 -7.52 -1.57 -8.71
N THR A 90 -8.32 -1.08 -9.64
CA THR A 90 -8.37 -1.63 -11.00
C THR A 90 -7.02 -1.53 -11.73
N ALA A 91 -6.10 -0.68 -11.27
CA ALA A 91 -4.73 -0.59 -11.79
C ALA A 91 -3.94 -1.89 -11.59
N TYR A 92 -4.13 -2.59 -10.46
CA TYR A 92 -3.48 -3.88 -10.20
C TYR A 92 -3.88 -4.93 -11.23
N LYS A 93 -5.17 -4.99 -11.58
CA LYS A 93 -5.69 -5.92 -12.58
C LYS A 93 -5.08 -5.68 -13.97
N LYS A 94 -4.74 -4.43 -14.30
CA LYS A 94 -4.14 -4.05 -15.60
C LYS A 94 -2.68 -4.49 -15.73
N ILE A 95 -1.94 -4.51 -14.62
CA ILE A 95 -0.50 -4.84 -14.64
C ILE A 95 -0.17 -6.23 -14.09
N ALA A 96 -1.17 -6.96 -13.60
CA ALA A 96 -0.97 -8.26 -12.99
C ALA A 96 -0.19 -9.19 -13.93
N PRO A 97 0.88 -9.85 -13.45
CA PRO A 97 1.51 -10.89 -14.22
C PRO A 97 0.49 -11.97 -14.58
N ILE A 98 0.65 -12.60 -15.75
CA ILE A 98 -0.24 -13.67 -16.16
C ILE A 98 0.14 -14.94 -15.37
N PRO A 99 -0.80 -15.58 -14.63
CA PRO A 99 -0.48 -16.71 -13.74
C PRO A 99 0.33 -17.84 -14.38
N ILE A 100 0.01 -18.17 -15.64
CA ILE A 100 0.63 -19.28 -16.39
C ILE A 100 2.09 -18.98 -16.73
N PHE A 101 2.42 -17.70 -16.94
CA PHE A 101 3.78 -17.29 -17.27
C PHE A 101 4.60 -16.93 -16.03
N GLY A 102 4.04 -16.99 -14.82
CA GLY A 102 4.78 -16.62 -13.60
C GLY A 102 5.10 -15.12 -13.53
N ILE A 103 5.95 -14.76 -12.56
CA ILE A 103 6.34 -13.38 -12.28
C ILE A 103 7.71 -13.13 -12.89
N HIS A 104 7.79 -12.16 -13.81
CA HIS A 104 9.02 -11.79 -14.49
C HIS A 104 9.33 -10.31 -14.28
N LYS A 105 10.62 -9.95 -14.41
CA LYS A 105 11.05 -8.55 -14.38
C LYS A 105 10.24 -7.73 -15.41
N PRO A 106 9.81 -6.51 -15.07
CA PRO A 106 10.21 -5.74 -13.89
C PRO A 106 9.42 -6.04 -12.60
N CYS A 107 8.46 -6.96 -12.64
CA CYS A 107 7.75 -7.40 -11.43
C CYS A 107 8.62 -8.33 -10.57
N VAL A 108 8.39 -8.29 -9.25
CA VAL A 108 9.10 -9.10 -8.27
C VAL A 108 8.12 -9.69 -7.26
N GLY A 109 8.15 -11.00 -7.10
CA GLY A 109 7.27 -11.75 -6.18
C GLY A 109 7.54 -13.24 -6.34
N SER A 110 6.75 -14.08 -5.69
CA SER A 110 6.90 -15.54 -5.76
C SER A 110 5.57 -16.29 -5.95
N ILE A 111 4.43 -15.66 -5.68
CA ILE A 111 3.10 -16.26 -5.82
C ILE A 111 2.21 -15.33 -6.66
N ASN A 112 1.67 -15.92 -7.73
CA ASN A 112 0.68 -15.32 -8.60
C ASN A 112 -0.31 -16.40 -9.05
N LYS A 113 -1.08 -16.94 -8.10
CA LYS A 113 -1.88 -18.16 -8.28
C LYS A 113 -3.36 -17.89 -8.49
N GLU A 114 -3.77 -16.63 -8.48
CA GLU A 114 -5.14 -16.21 -8.71
C GLU A 114 -5.21 -14.95 -9.56
N ARG A 115 -6.42 -14.58 -10.01
CA ARG A 115 -6.65 -13.31 -10.68
C ARG A 115 -6.88 -12.24 -9.62
N VAL A 116 -6.41 -11.03 -9.89
CA VAL A 116 -6.67 -9.87 -9.04
C VAL A 116 -8.18 -9.65 -8.88
N ALA A 117 -8.65 -9.71 -7.64
CA ALA A 117 -10.00 -9.33 -7.22
C ALA A 117 -9.96 -7.84 -6.85
N SER A 118 -10.13 -6.99 -7.87
CA SER A 118 -10.03 -5.54 -7.71
C SER A 118 -11.31 -4.91 -7.18
N GLN A 119 -11.16 -3.70 -6.64
CA GLN A 119 -12.24 -2.74 -6.39
C GLN A 119 -13.20 -2.69 -7.59
N GLU A 120 -14.47 -2.45 -7.28
CA GLU A 120 -15.56 -2.41 -8.27
C GLU A 120 -15.29 -1.33 -9.32
N HIS A 121 -14.88 -0.15 -8.87
CA HIS A 121 -14.69 1.04 -9.69
C HIS A 121 -13.48 1.87 -9.23
N GLU A 122 -12.88 2.63 -10.15
CA GLU A 122 -11.82 3.60 -9.87
C GLU A 122 -12.39 5.02 -9.91
N TRP A 123 -12.28 5.75 -8.80
CA TRP A 123 -12.88 7.09 -8.64
C TRP A 123 -11.86 8.24 -8.63
N GLY A 124 -10.66 8.00 -9.16
CA GLY A 124 -9.63 9.01 -9.39
C GLY A 124 -8.50 9.02 -8.37
N MET A 125 -8.49 8.12 -7.38
CA MET A 125 -7.38 8.02 -6.42
C MET A 125 -6.08 7.69 -7.15
N MET A 126 -6.09 6.67 -8.03
CA MET A 126 -4.87 6.28 -8.74
C MET A 126 -4.32 7.37 -9.66
N ASP A 127 -5.18 8.23 -10.19
CA ASP A 127 -4.75 9.38 -11.01
C ASP A 127 -4.02 10.42 -10.16
N ILE A 128 -4.56 10.74 -8.98
CA ILE A 128 -3.92 11.66 -8.02
C ILE A 128 -2.56 11.13 -7.58
N LEU A 129 -2.47 9.83 -7.23
CA LEU A 129 -1.24 9.22 -6.73
C LEU A 129 -0.12 9.23 -7.78
N VAL A 130 -0.43 8.91 -9.03
CA VAL A 130 0.54 8.90 -10.13
C VAL A 130 1.13 10.29 -10.39
N HIS A 131 0.34 11.35 -10.21
CA HIS A 131 0.79 12.73 -10.42
C HIS A 131 1.47 13.35 -9.18
N ARG A 132 1.61 12.59 -8.08
CA ARG A 132 2.25 13.04 -6.86
C ARG A 132 3.62 12.36 -6.68
N PRO A 133 4.74 13.05 -6.99
CA PRO A 133 6.07 12.41 -7.09
C PRO A 133 6.62 11.88 -5.76
N SER A 134 6.10 12.36 -4.62
CA SER A 134 6.42 11.81 -3.30
C SER A 134 5.89 10.40 -3.08
N VAL A 135 4.83 9.99 -3.80
CA VAL A 135 4.23 8.66 -3.63
C VAL A 135 5.11 7.61 -4.29
N MET A 136 5.63 6.70 -3.48
CA MET A 136 6.56 5.67 -3.95
C MET A 136 5.88 4.35 -4.27
N ALA A 137 4.94 3.95 -3.40
CA ALA A 137 4.29 2.66 -3.50
C ALA A 137 2.91 2.66 -2.86
N VAL A 138 2.04 1.84 -3.43
CA VAL A 138 0.77 1.44 -2.84
C VAL A 138 0.87 -0.03 -2.46
N PHE A 139 0.50 -0.37 -1.23
CA PHE A 139 0.46 -1.74 -0.74
C PHE A 139 -0.99 -2.18 -0.47
N VAL A 140 -1.29 -3.41 -0.88
CA VAL A 140 -2.62 -4.02 -0.80
C VAL A 140 -2.56 -5.45 -0.28
N GLY A 141 -3.69 -5.98 0.11
CA GLY A 141 -3.87 -7.39 0.48
C GLY A 141 -4.98 -8.03 -0.33
N HIS A 142 -6.00 -8.53 0.36
CA HIS A 142 -7.23 -9.11 -0.18
C HIS A 142 -7.06 -10.46 -0.89
N ASN A 143 -6.23 -10.52 -1.93
CA ASN A 143 -5.89 -11.77 -2.60
C ASN A 143 -4.80 -12.52 -1.81
N HIS A 144 -5.11 -13.73 -1.33
CA HIS A 144 -4.20 -14.51 -0.47
C HIS A 144 -3.16 -15.33 -1.24
N GLY A 145 -3.35 -15.49 -2.54
CA GLY A 145 -2.47 -16.18 -3.48
C GLY A 145 -1.72 -15.22 -4.41
N LEU A 146 -1.55 -13.97 -4.00
CA LEU A 146 -0.73 -12.96 -4.68
C LEU A 146 0.25 -12.34 -3.69
N ASP A 147 1.50 -12.08 -4.12
CA ASP A 147 2.50 -11.44 -3.27
C ASP A 147 3.44 -10.50 -4.04
N TRP A 148 3.15 -10.14 -5.27
CA TRP A 148 4.09 -9.45 -6.15
C TRP A 148 4.04 -7.93 -6.02
N CYS A 149 5.16 -7.29 -6.37
CA CYS A 149 5.28 -5.86 -6.64
C CYS A 149 5.58 -5.66 -8.13
N CYS A 150 4.86 -4.74 -8.78
CA CYS A 150 5.07 -4.36 -10.17
C CYS A 150 5.13 -2.83 -10.29
N PRO A 151 5.97 -2.30 -11.20
CA PRO A 151 5.95 -0.88 -11.48
C PRO A 151 4.67 -0.45 -12.19
N TYR A 152 4.22 0.75 -11.88
CA TYR A 152 3.05 1.38 -12.47
C TYR A 152 3.29 2.89 -12.62
N LYS A 153 3.62 3.29 -13.85
CA LYS A 153 3.97 4.69 -14.17
C LYS A 153 5.12 5.18 -13.26
N SER A 154 4.85 6.13 -12.36
CA SER A 154 5.81 6.76 -11.43
C SER A 154 5.91 6.08 -10.06
N LEU A 155 5.14 5.02 -9.79
CA LEU A 155 5.07 4.36 -8.48
C LEU A 155 5.03 2.83 -8.59
N TRP A 156 5.06 2.15 -7.45
CA TRP A 156 4.93 0.69 -7.37
C TRP A 156 3.59 0.25 -6.81
N LEU A 157 3.05 -0.84 -7.35
CA LEU A 157 1.85 -1.50 -6.85
C LEU A 157 2.24 -2.87 -6.29
N CYS A 158 1.96 -3.10 -5.02
CA CYS A 158 2.48 -4.23 -4.26
C CYS A 158 1.40 -4.99 -3.50
N PHE A 159 1.28 -6.28 -3.74
CA PHE A 159 0.58 -7.19 -2.85
C PHE A 159 1.47 -7.55 -1.65
N ALA A 160 0.87 -7.56 -0.47
CA ALA A 160 1.43 -8.19 0.71
C ALA A 160 1.40 -9.72 0.57
N ARG A 161 2.20 -10.42 1.38
CA ARG A 161 2.04 -11.86 1.59
C ARG A 161 0.94 -12.11 2.63
N HIS A 162 0.13 -13.14 2.40
CA HIS A 162 -0.82 -13.64 3.38
C HIS A 162 -0.13 -14.10 4.68
N THR A 163 -0.44 -13.38 5.76
CA THR A 163 0.05 -13.63 7.14
C THR A 163 -1.05 -14.24 8.00
N GLY A 164 -0.69 -14.98 9.05
CA GLY A 164 -1.65 -15.53 10.03
C GLY A 164 -2.31 -16.79 9.51
N TYR A 165 -3.42 -17.25 10.12
CA TYR A 165 -4.09 -18.52 9.80
C TYR A 165 -5.55 -18.36 9.31
N GLY A 166 -6.05 -17.13 9.25
CA GLY A 166 -7.38 -16.83 8.71
C GLY A 166 -7.41 -16.89 7.19
N GLY A 167 -8.59 -16.63 6.62
CA GLY A 167 -8.74 -16.51 5.17
C GLY A 167 -8.84 -17.83 4.39
N TYR A 168 -8.81 -17.73 3.06
CA TYR A 168 -8.78 -18.89 2.15
C TYR A 168 -7.38 -19.19 1.62
N GLY A 169 -7.23 -20.37 1.02
CA GLY A 169 -6.00 -20.87 0.41
C GLY A 169 -5.09 -21.64 1.37
N ASP A 170 -4.16 -22.40 0.80
CA ASP A 170 -3.19 -23.26 1.48
C ASP A 170 -1.73 -22.89 1.13
N TRP A 171 -1.52 -21.73 0.49
CA TRP A 171 -0.19 -21.27 0.11
C TRP A 171 0.71 -21.02 1.33
N PRO A 172 2.03 -21.24 1.20
CA PRO A 172 2.99 -20.92 2.25
C PRO A 172 2.82 -19.49 2.77
N ARG A 173 2.83 -19.34 4.09
CA ARG A 173 2.56 -18.08 4.79
C ARG A 173 3.86 -17.33 5.04
N GLY A 174 3.73 -16.03 5.23
CA GLY A 174 4.84 -15.14 5.50
C GLY A 174 4.35 -13.71 5.62
N ALA A 175 5.23 -12.74 5.44
CA ALA A 175 4.90 -11.33 5.40
C ALA A 175 5.74 -10.63 4.34
N ARG A 176 5.20 -9.56 3.77
CA ARG A 176 6.00 -8.60 3.02
C ARG A 176 6.61 -7.62 4.01
N ILE A 177 7.94 -7.57 4.05
CA ILE A 177 8.67 -6.61 4.88
C ILE A 177 8.88 -5.33 4.08
N ILE A 178 8.75 -4.19 4.76
CA ILE A 178 9.04 -2.86 4.23
C ILE A 178 10.11 -2.25 5.14
N GLN A 179 11.26 -1.93 4.58
CA GLN A 179 12.36 -1.28 5.27
C GLN A 179 12.59 0.10 4.67
N MET A 180 12.59 1.11 5.53
CA MET A 180 12.87 2.49 5.17
C MET A 180 14.19 2.90 5.81
N THR A 181 15.10 3.44 5.01
CA THR A 181 16.33 4.10 5.47
C THR A 181 16.15 5.59 5.26
N GLU A 182 16.46 6.43 6.24
CA GLU A 182 16.21 7.87 6.15
C GLU A 182 17.22 8.60 5.24
N GLN A 183 18.52 8.30 5.34
CA GLN A 183 19.58 9.04 4.64
C GLN A 183 20.68 8.12 4.06
N PRO A 184 20.85 8.05 2.72
CA PRO A 184 19.89 8.52 1.71
C PRO A 184 18.55 7.78 1.84
N PHE A 185 17.45 8.39 1.42
CA PHE A 185 16.16 7.72 1.54
C PHE A 185 16.11 6.48 0.64
N THR A 186 15.76 5.33 1.21
CA THR A 186 15.54 4.10 0.44
C THR A 186 14.32 3.37 0.94
N LEU A 187 13.45 2.93 0.03
CA LEU A 187 12.33 2.04 0.32
C LEU A 187 12.62 0.65 -0.24
N LYS A 188 12.98 -0.29 0.64
CA LYS A 188 13.28 -1.69 0.30
C LYS A 188 12.14 -2.59 0.75
N SER A 189 11.80 -3.59 -0.04
CA SER A 189 10.80 -4.59 0.34
C SER A 189 11.20 -6.00 -0.10
N TRP A 190 10.85 -7.00 0.70
CA TRP A 190 11.05 -8.42 0.40
C TRP A 190 9.95 -9.25 1.05
N ILE A 191 9.90 -10.55 0.74
CA ILE A 191 9.03 -11.50 1.44
C ILE A 191 9.88 -12.27 2.44
N ARG A 192 9.39 -12.35 3.68
CA ARG A 192 9.91 -13.23 4.73
C ARG A 192 8.88 -14.30 5.05
N MET A 193 9.27 -15.56 4.93
CA MET A 193 8.42 -16.72 5.12
C MET A 193 8.42 -17.20 6.58
N GLU A 194 7.44 -18.02 6.95
CA GLU A 194 7.35 -18.61 8.29
C GLU A 194 8.56 -19.51 8.64
N ASP A 195 9.15 -20.16 7.64
CA ASP A 195 10.37 -20.96 7.81
C ASP A 195 11.65 -20.12 7.95
N GLY A 196 11.52 -18.79 7.94
CA GLY A 196 12.63 -17.84 8.05
C GLY A 196 13.33 -17.53 6.72
N SER A 197 12.95 -18.17 5.61
CA SER A 197 13.52 -17.84 4.30
C SER A 197 13.07 -16.46 3.81
N GLU A 198 13.94 -15.81 3.04
CA GLU A 198 13.70 -14.48 2.48
C GLU A 198 13.94 -14.49 0.96
N HIS A 199 13.04 -13.85 0.21
CA HIS A 199 13.14 -13.77 -1.25
C HIS A 199 12.39 -12.56 -1.81
N SER A 200 12.41 -12.41 -3.14
CA SER A 200 11.65 -11.38 -3.86
C SER A 200 11.96 -9.95 -3.40
N GLU A 201 13.24 -9.70 -3.12
CA GLU A 201 13.75 -8.38 -2.76
C GLU A 201 13.62 -7.39 -3.93
N VAL A 202 13.18 -6.17 -3.61
CA VAL A 202 13.06 -5.05 -4.53
C VAL A 202 13.32 -3.71 -3.82
N ILE A 203 14.00 -2.80 -4.51
CA ILE A 203 14.10 -1.39 -4.12
C ILE A 203 13.02 -0.64 -4.90
N LEU A 204 12.09 -0.03 -4.17
CA LEU A 204 10.97 0.72 -4.71
C LEU A 204 11.42 2.17 -4.89
N SER A 205 11.72 2.56 -6.13
CA SER A 205 12.07 3.95 -6.49
C SER A 205 10.97 4.58 -7.33
N SER A 206 10.74 5.88 -7.12
CA SER A 206 9.86 6.70 -7.98
C SER A 206 10.58 7.21 -9.24
N GLU A 207 11.91 7.04 -9.34
CA GLU A 207 12.67 7.43 -10.52
C GLU A 207 12.43 6.45 -11.69
N SER A 208 11.74 6.96 -12.71
CA SER A 208 11.62 6.43 -14.08
C SER A 208 11.67 4.91 -14.22
N CYS A 209 10.71 4.20 -13.62
CA CYS A 209 10.44 2.87 -14.13
C CYS A 209 9.86 3.03 -15.55
N CYS A 210 10.66 2.64 -16.55
CA CYS A 210 10.43 2.71 -18.00
C CYS A 210 11.00 3.92 -18.76
N SER A 211 12.25 4.32 -18.48
CA SER A 211 13.11 4.91 -19.52
C SER A 211 13.72 3.81 -20.40
N ARG A 212 12.95 3.35 -21.38
CA ARG A 212 13.44 2.68 -22.60
C ARG A 212 12.61 3.10 -23.79
#